data_AF-A0A7K2NUU7-F1
#
_entry.id   AF-A0A7K2NUU7-F1
#
_cell.length_a   1.000
_cell.length_b   1.000
_cell.length_c   1.000
_cell.angle_alpha   90.00
_cell.angle_beta   90.00
_cell.angle_gamma   90.00
#
_symmetry.space_group_name_H-M   'P 1'
#
loop_
_entity.id
_entity.type
_entity.pdbx_description
1 polymer ?
#
loop_
_entity_poly.entity_id
_entity_poly.type
_entity_poly.pdbx_seq_one_letter_code
_entity_poly.pdbx_strand_id
1 'polypeptide(L)' 'NVEDVRIEHATGQQAGLVQLMVEPKAAAVLTAALKERGWAIRQ' A
#
# COMPACT_ATOMS: atom_id res chain seq x y z
N ASN A 1 -11.87 -7.07 6.40
CA ASN A 1 -12.69 -6.72 5.22
C ASN A 1 -11.93 -5.69 4.41
N VAL A 2 -11.71 -5.97 3.13
CA VAL A 2 -11.15 -5.00 2.16
C VAL A 2 -12.27 -4.79 1.16
N GLU A 3 -12.68 -3.54 0.97
CA GLU A 3 -13.95 -3.22 0.31
C GLU A 3 -13.78 -2.61 -1.10
N ASP A 4 -12.59 -2.14 -1.49
CA ASP A 4 -12.27 -1.79 -2.88
C ASP A 4 -10.75 -1.84 -3.13
N VAL A 5 -10.32 -2.34 -4.29
CA VAL A 5 -8.91 -2.40 -4.70
C VAL A 5 -8.81 -1.96 -6.16
N ARG A 6 -8.05 -0.90 -6.42
CA ARG A 6 -7.67 -0.46 -7.77
C ARG A 6 -6.18 -0.64 -7.99
N ILE A 7 -5.83 -1.16 -9.17
CA ILE A 7 -4.45 -1.38 -9.61
C ILE A 7 -4.28 -0.67 -10.95
N GLU A 8 -3.43 0.35 -10.99
CA GLU A 8 -3.04 1.01 -12.24
C GLU A 8 -1.73 0.41 -12.77
N HIS A 9 -1.73 -0.01 -14.04
CA HIS A 9 -0.60 -0.63 -14.74
C HIS A 9 -0.15 0.29 -15.89
N ALA A 10 1.02 0.91 -15.77
CA ALA A 10 1.70 1.59 -16.86
C ALA A 10 2.82 0.69 -17.39
N THR A 11 2.75 0.30 -18.66
CA THR A 11 3.77 -0.50 -19.35
C THR A 11 5.14 0.18 -19.27
N GLY A 12 6.05 -0.36 -18.45
CA GLY A 12 7.43 0.10 -18.30
C GLY A 12 7.91 0.35 -16.86
N GLN A 13 7.00 0.42 -15.88
CA GLN A 13 7.35 0.44 -14.46
C GLN A 13 6.82 -0.83 -13.78
N GLN A 14 7.70 -1.70 -13.29
CA GLN A 14 7.34 -2.97 -12.64
C GLN A 14 6.66 -2.81 -11.26
N ALA A 15 6.33 -1.60 -10.84
CA ALA A 15 5.70 -1.32 -9.55
C ALA A 15 4.43 -0.48 -9.73
N GLY A 16 3.28 -1.03 -9.33
CA GLY A 16 2.02 -0.30 -9.22
C GLY A 16 1.93 0.48 -7.91
N LEU A 17 1.14 1.56 -7.89
CA LEU A 17 0.79 2.28 -6.67
C LEU A 17 -0.55 1.75 -6.13
N VAL A 18 -0.60 1.48 -4.82
CA VAL A 18 -1.85 1.14 -4.12
C VAL A 18 -2.02 2.12 -2.97
N GLN A 19 -3.22 2.68 -2.84
CA GLN A 19 -3.61 3.53 -1.72
C GLN A 19 -4.55 2.76 -0.79
N LEU A 20 -4.24 2.76 0.50
CA LEU A 20 -5.08 2.17 1.54
C LEU A 20 -5.48 3.24 2.54
N MET A 21 -6.79 3.42 2.72
CA MET A 21 -7.31 4.21 3.82
C MET A 21 -7.54 3.30 5.03
N VAL A 22 -6.96 3.68 6.16
CA VAL A 22 -7.06 2.92 7.41
C VAL A 22 -7.38 3.85 8.57
N GLU A 23 -7.90 3.29 9.65
CA GLU A 23 -8.02 4.04 10.90
C GLU A 23 -6.65 4.60 11.34
N PRO A 24 -6.57 5.82 11.90
CA PRO A 24 -5.30 6.46 12.26
C PRO A 24 -4.40 5.59 13.15
N LYS A 25 -5.01 4.83 14.07
CA LYS A 25 -4.31 3.90 14.99
C LYS A 25 -3.63 2.74 14.25
N ALA A 26 -4.13 2.35 13.09
CA ALA A 26 -3.63 1.22 12.31
C ALA A 26 -2.51 1.63 11.34
N ALA A 27 -2.36 2.93 11.03
CA ALA A 27 -1.39 3.42 10.06
C ALA A 27 0.05 3.01 10.39
N ALA A 28 0.46 3.12 11.66
CA ALA A 28 1.80 2.75 12.09
C ALA A 28 2.07 1.24 11.97
N VAL A 29 1.13 0.41 12.42
CA VAL A 29 1.26 -1.06 12.39
C VAL A 29 1.28 -1.57 10.94
N LEU A 30 0.38 -1.07 10.09
CA LEU A 30 0.33 -1.46 8.69
C LEU A 30 1.60 -1.02 7.94
N THR A 31 2.09 0.20 8.20
CA THR A 31 3.33 0.70 7.61
C THR A 31 4.53 -0.18 7.96
N ALA A 32 4.67 -0.56 9.24
CA ALA A 32 5.75 -1.44 9.68
C ALA A 32 5.68 -2.82 9.00
N ALA A 33 4.49 -3.44 9.01
CA ALA A 33 4.24 -4.74 8.42
C ALA A 33 4.49 -4.79 6.91
N LEU A 34 4.19 -3.70 6.19
CA LEU A 34 4.46 -3.59 4.76
C LEU A 34 5.96 -3.38 4.48
N LYS A 35 6.65 -2.56 5.27
CA LYS A 35 8.11 -2.37 5.15
C LYS A 35 8.87 -3.68 5.38
N GLU A 36 8.49 -4.46 6.40
CA GLU A 36 9.09 -5.79 6.65
C GLU A 36 8.93 -6.76 5.47
N ARG A 37 7.85 -6.62 4.71
CA ARG A 37 7.55 -7.43 3.52
C ARG A 37 8.15 -6.85 2.23
N GLY A 38 9.02 -5.84 2.34
CA GLY A 38 9.74 -5.25 1.21
C GLY A 38 8.94 -4.22 0.41
N TRP A 39 7.82 -3.72 0.93
CA TRP A 39 7.04 -2.69 0.24
C TRP A 39 7.67 -1.31 0.42
N ALA A 40 7.71 -0.55 -0.68
CA ALA A 40 8.08 0.86 -0.65
C ALA A 40 6.87 1.71 -0.21
N ILE A 41 7.00 2.39 0.92
CA ILE A 41 5.96 3.29 1.45
C ILE A 41 6.30 4.73 1.10
N ARG A 42 5.36 5.43 0.46
CA ARG A 42 5.44 6.87 0.18
C ARG A 42 4.42 7.60 1.07
N GLN A 43 4.86 8.70 1.68
CA GLN A 43 4.02 9.61 2.47
C GLN A 43 3.64 10.82 1.63
#